data_AF-A0A1E5UVY3-F1
#
_entry.id   AF-A0A1E5UVY3-F1
#
_cell.length_a   1.000
_cell.length_b   1.000
_cell.length_c   1.000
_cell.angle_alpha   90.00
_cell.angle_beta   90.00
_cell.angle_gamma   90.00
#
_symmetry.space_group_name_H-M   'P 1'
#
loop_
_entity.id
_entity.type
_entity.pdbx_description
1 polymer ?
#
loop_
_entity_poly.entity_id
_entity_poly.type
_entity_poly.pdbx_seq_one_letter_code
_entity_poly.pdbx_strand_id
1 'polypeptide(L)'
;MASLPTLGGAWRSAREALSFSSTRVRHDTGVHLHRIDRYSKVDGMALPGECIDSAPFRAGGHEWQLLYYPNGANDYSRSSHGRVSVDLRLRPGPWWRLFYDPQDVTAAYTVSVLDADGNQVVSKAVKPHRFGSCWSRAGIEDVATAEKLRSALQGVKEDGLIVRCDVTVINLEKESRIKWYLRQLVKE
;
A
#
# COMPACT_ATOMS: atom_id res chain seq x y z
N MET A 1 53.08 40.20 -14.66
CA MET A 1 53.44 38.85 -14.23
C MET A 1 52.19 38.25 -13.57
N ALA A 2 51.38 37.52 -14.33
CA ALA A 2 50.11 36.97 -13.83
C ALA A 2 50.39 35.70 -13.02
N SER A 3 50.11 35.73 -11.72
CA SER A 3 50.22 34.58 -10.84
C SER A 3 49.12 33.56 -11.19
N LEU A 4 49.52 32.38 -11.67
CA LEU A 4 48.59 31.26 -11.83
C LEU A 4 48.01 30.92 -10.45
N PRO A 5 46.67 30.83 -10.29
CA PRO A 5 46.09 30.39 -9.04
C PRO A 5 46.61 28.98 -8.76
N THR A 6 47.22 28.78 -7.60
CA THR A 6 47.65 27.46 -7.14
C THR A 6 46.46 26.51 -7.27
N LEU A 7 46.66 25.37 -7.96
CA LEU A 7 45.62 24.37 -8.23
C LEU A 7 44.79 24.01 -6.98
N GLY A 8 45.42 24.06 -5.79
CA GLY A 8 44.77 23.81 -4.50
C GLY A 8 43.77 24.88 -4.03
N GLY A 9 43.92 26.15 -4.45
CA GLY A 9 42.95 27.22 -4.19
C GLY A 9 41.69 27.06 -5.05
N ALA A 10 41.88 26.81 -6.36
CA ALA A 10 40.78 26.51 -7.27
C ALA A 10 40.01 25.23 -6.87
N TRP A 11 40.71 24.19 -6.39
CA TRP A 11 40.10 22.98 -5.87
C TRP A 11 39.33 23.17 -4.54
N ARG A 12 39.80 24.06 -3.66
CA ARG A 12 39.07 24.42 -2.43
C ARG A 12 37.81 25.22 -2.74
N SER A 13 37.90 26.23 -3.59
CA SER A 13 36.73 27.00 -4.05
C SER A 13 35.73 26.15 -4.83
N ALA A 14 36.20 25.17 -5.62
CA ALA A 14 35.32 24.21 -6.31
C ALA A 14 34.60 23.25 -5.35
N ARG A 15 35.20 22.89 -4.20
CA ARG A 15 34.55 22.09 -3.15
C ARG A 15 33.52 22.87 -2.33
N GLU A 16 33.71 24.18 -2.18
CA GLU A 16 32.76 25.07 -1.51
C GLU A 16 31.60 25.49 -2.42
N ALA A 17 31.75 25.40 -3.75
CA ALA A 17 30.73 25.77 -4.73
C ALA A 17 29.71 24.66 -5.09
N LEU A 18 29.94 23.40 -4.65
CA LEU A 18 29.11 22.26 -5.06
C LEU A 18 28.35 21.66 -3.86
N SER A 19 27.03 21.88 -3.83
CA SER A 19 26.11 21.17 -2.94
C SER A 19 25.56 19.92 -3.63
N PHE A 20 25.60 18.78 -2.94
CA PHE A 20 25.07 17.50 -3.44
C PHE A 20 24.20 16.85 -2.38
N SER A 21 23.00 16.43 -2.78
CA SER A 21 22.14 15.57 -1.97
C SER A 21 21.63 14.43 -2.84
N SER A 22 21.30 13.31 -2.20
CA SER A 22 20.72 12.16 -2.87
C SER A 22 19.50 11.70 -2.09
N THR A 23 18.45 11.36 -2.83
CA THR A 23 17.26 10.70 -2.29
C THR A 23 17.12 9.38 -3.00
N ARG A 24 16.86 8.31 -2.25
CA ARG A 24 16.48 7.02 -2.81
C ARG A 24 15.06 6.68 -2.45
N VAL A 25 14.41 5.98 -3.37
CA VAL A 25 13.16 5.28 -3.09
C VAL A 25 13.50 3.89 -2.53
N ARG A 26 12.83 3.51 -1.45
CA ARG A 26 12.79 2.13 -0.97
C ARG A 26 11.36 1.63 -0.97
N HIS A 27 11.22 0.35 -1.25
CA HIS A 27 9.96 -0.37 -1.21
C HIS A 27 10.06 -1.42 -0.11
N ASP A 28 9.15 -1.33 0.86
CA ASP A 28 8.99 -2.35 1.89
C ASP A 28 7.62 -3.01 1.67
N THR A 29 7.63 -4.28 1.27
CA THR A 29 6.44 -5.02 0.86
C THR A 29 5.92 -5.93 1.97
N GLY A 30 4.62 -6.25 1.93
CA GLY A 30 4.00 -7.23 2.80
C GLY A 30 2.73 -7.79 2.18
N VAL A 31 2.36 -9.00 2.58
CA VAL A 31 1.17 -9.71 2.05
C VAL A 31 0.27 -10.10 3.21
N HIS A 32 -1.03 -9.86 3.05
CA HIS A 32 -2.07 -10.28 3.97
C HIS A 32 -3.12 -11.11 3.25
N LEU A 33 -3.56 -12.22 3.87
CA LEU A 33 -4.62 -13.08 3.35
C LEU A 33 -5.78 -13.04 4.35
N HIS A 34 -6.91 -12.47 3.93
CA HIS A 34 -8.13 -12.43 4.72
C HIS A 34 -9.13 -13.45 4.21
N ARG A 35 -9.28 -14.57 4.93
CA ARG A 35 -10.26 -15.62 4.59
C ARG A 35 -11.63 -15.26 5.16
N ILE A 36 -12.65 -15.37 4.33
CA ILE A 36 -14.06 -15.21 4.67
C ILE A 36 -14.74 -16.57 4.43
N ASP A 37 -15.09 -17.25 5.52
CA ASP A 37 -15.78 -18.53 5.47
C ASP A 37 -17.27 -18.35 5.23
N ARG A 38 -17.89 -19.32 4.54
CA ARG A 38 -19.31 -19.30 4.17
C ARG A 38 -19.68 -18.02 3.41
N TYR A 39 -18.84 -17.65 2.44
CA TYR A 39 -18.94 -16.37 1.72
C TYR A 39 -20.32 -16.14 1.14
N SER A 40 -20.98 -17.18 0.61
CA SER A 40 -22.35 -17.08 0.07
C SER A 40 -23.37 -16.50 1.08
N LYS A 41 -23.24 -16.87 2.37
CA LYS A 41 -24.11 -16.34 3.43
C LYS A 41 -23.73 -14.92 3.81
N VAL A 42 -22.44 -14.65 3.87
CA VAL A 42 -21.91 -13.32 4.21
C VAL A 42 -22.32 -12.30 3.15
N ASP A 43 -22.16 -12.64 1.86
CA ASP A 43 -22.57 -11.83 0.71
C ASP A 43 -24.10 -11.59 0.69
N GLY A 44 -24.89 -12.62 1.02
CA GLY A 44 -26.35 -12.50 1.10
C GLY A 44 -26.87 -11.69 2.30
N MET A 45 -26.07 -11.52 3.36
CA MET A 45 -26.44 -10.75 4.56
C MET A 45 -25.91 -9.31 4.55
N ALA A 46 -24.78 -9.06 3.88
CA ALA A 46 -24.14 -7.75 3.87
C ALA A 46 -25.02 -6.71 3.15
N LEU A 47 -25.39 -5.64 3.85
CA LEU A 47 -26.10 -4.52 3.23
C LEU A 47 -25.13 -3.66 2.40
N PRO A 48 -25.61 -2.93 1.38
CA PRO A 48 -24.79 -1.95 0.67
C PRO A 48 -24.12 -0.97 1.64
N GLY A 49 -22.80 -0.81 1.53
CA GLY A 49 -22.01 0.02 2.44
C GLY A 49 -21.45 -0.68 3.67
N GLU A 50 -21.88 -1.91 3.98
CA GLU A 50 -21.26 -2.69 5.04
C GLU A 50 -19.95 -3.31 4.55
N CYS A 51 -18.91 -3.18 5.37
CA CYS A 51 -17.64 -3.86 5.16
C CYS A 51 -17.43 -5.02 6.11
N ILE A 52 -16.65 -5.97 5.64
CA ILE A 52 -16.01 -7.01 6.42
C ILE A 52 -14.57 -6.56 6.61
N ASP A 53 -14.25 -6.22 7.85
CA ASP A 53 -12.92 -5.75 8.22
C ASP A 53 -12.00 -6.95 8.49
N SER A 54 -10.77 -6.90 7.98
CA SER A 54 -9.73 -7.84 8.37
C SER A 54 -9.28 -7.59 9.81
N ALA A 55 -8.63 -8.59 10.41
CA ALA A 55 -7.77 -8.34 11.56
C ALA A 55 -6.63 -7.36 11.15
N PRO A 56 -6.12 -6.53 12.07
CA PRO A 56 -4.95 -5.71 11.80
C PRO A 56 -3.75 -6.57 11.39
N PHE A 57 -2.97 -6.08 10.42
CA PHE A 57 -1.76 -6.76 9.94
C PHE A 57 -0.62 -5.78 9.72
N ARG A 58 0.62 -6.28 9.72
CA ARG A 58 1.82 -5.44 9.58
C ARG A 58 2.44 -5.58 8.20
N ALA A 59 2.74 -4.45 7.57
CA ALA A 59 3.48 -4.39 6.32
C ALA A 59 4.28 -3.07 6.24
N GLY A 60 5.53 -3.14 5.78
CA GLY A 60 6.41 -1.97 5.64
C GLY A 60 6.60 -1.16 6.93
N GLY A 61 6.58 -1.81 8.10
CA GLY A 61 6.74 -1.15 9.41
C GLY A 61 5.45 -0.59 10.02
N HIS A 62 4.36 -0.56 9.27
CA HIS A 62 3.08 0.03 9.69
C HIS A 62 2.00 -1.04 9.94
N GLU A 63 0.98 -0.67 10.71
CA GLU A 63 -0.21 -1.50 10.94
C GLU A 63 -1.33 -1.06 10.00
N TRP A 64 -1.90 -2.03 9.31
CA TRP A 64 -2.92 -1.84 8.29
C TRP A 64 -4.18 -2.63 8.65
N GLN A 65 -5.29 -2.24 8.06
CA GLN A 65 -6.54 -3.00 8.11
C GLN A 65 -7.18 -2.96 6.72
N LEU A 66 -7.56 -4.12 6.19
CA LEU A 66 -8.26 -4.24 4.92
C LEU A 66 -9.76 -4.18 5.16
N LEU A 67 -10.47 -3.42 4.34
CA LEU A 67 -11.93 -3.33 4.34
C LEU A 67 -12.44 -3.90 3.03
N TYR A 68 -13.27 -4.93 3.11
CA TYR A 68 -13.88 -5.56 1.94
C TYR A 68 -15.39 -5.32 1.93
N TYR A 69 -15.93 -4.82 0.82
CA TYR A 69 -17.34 -4.48 0.65
C TYR A 69 -17.96 -5.41 -0.41
N PRO A 70 -18.65 -6.50 0.00
CA PRO A 70 -19.24 -7.46 -0.94
C PRO A 70 -20.27 -6.84 -1.89
N ASN A 71 -21.05 -5.87 -1.39
CA ASN A 71 -22.14 -5.20 -2.10
C ASN A 71 -21.87 -3.72 -2.36
N GLY A 72 -20.59 -3.36 -2.46
CA GLY A 72 -20.12 -2.01 -2.74
C GLY A 72 -20.15 -1.11 -1.50
N ALA A 73 -19.38 -0.02 -1.56
CA ALA A 73 -19.44 0.98 -0.50
C ALA A 73 -20.65 1.93 -0.70
N ASN A 74 -21.14 2.48 0.40
CA ASN A 74 -22.13 3.55 0.39
C ASN A 74 -21.40 4.85 0.10
N ASP A 75 -21.03 5.06 -1.15
CA ASP A 75 -20.65 6.38 -1.63
C ASP A 75 -21.93 7.10 -2.12
N TYR A 76 -21.91 8.44 -2.10
CA TYR A 76 -23.07 9.25 -2.49
C TYR A 76 -23.44 9.13 -3.99
N SER A 77 -22.72 8.32 -4.76
CA SER A 77 -22.95 8.09 -6.18
C SER A 77 -23.60 6.72 -6.41
N ARG A 78 -24.65 6.68 -7.23
CA ARG A 78 -25.36 5.44 -7.57
C ARG A 78 -24.51 4.44 -8.39
N SER A 79 -23.22 4.70 -8.58
CA SER A 79 -22.32 3.88 -9.41
C SER A 79 -21.70 2.67 -8.70
N SER A 80 -21.77 2.58 -7.36
CA SER A 80 -21.20 1.45 -6.61
C SER A 80 -22.14 0.24 -6.48
N HIS A 81 -23.42 0.39 -6.87
CA HIS A 81 -24.39 -0.71 -6.81
C HIS A 81 -23.94 -1.89 -7.69
N GLY A 82 -23.97 -3.10 -7.11
CA GLY A 82 -23.58 -4.32 -7.82
C GLY A 82 -22.07 -4.45 -8.05
N ARG A 83 -21.25 -3.68 -7.33
CA ARG A 83 -19.79 -3.77 -7.36
C ARG A 83 -19.26 -4.36 -6.07
N VAL A 84 -18.10 -5.00 -6.16
CA VAL A 84 -17.31 -5.44 -5.02
C VAL A 84 -16.19 -4.45 -4.86
N SER A 85 -16.09 -3.83 -3.69
CA SER A 85 -15.15 -2.74 -3.45
C SER A 85 -14.24 -3.04 -2.27
N VAL A 86 -13.10 -2.37 -2.21
CA VAL A 86 -12.11 -2.53 -1.16
C VAL A 86 -11.54 -1.18 -0.75
N ASP A 87 -11.06 -1.09 0.47
CA ASP A 87 -10.28 0.05 0.95
C ASP A 87 -9.19 -0.46 1.89
N LEU A 88 -8.10 0.28 1.97
CA LEU A 88 -7.01 0.02 2.90
C LEU A 88 -6.97 1.15 3.92
N ARG A 89 -6.89 0.79 5.20
CA ARG A 89 -6.83 1.74 6.31
C ARG A 89 -5.49 1.63 7.02
N LEU A 90 -4.81 2.76 7.19
CA LEU A 90 -3.65 2.88 8.07
C LEU A 90 -4.15 2.96 9.52
N ARG A 91 -3.68 2.06 10.38
CA ARG A 91 -3.97 2.10 11.81
C ARG A 91 -2.87 2.84 12.57
N PRO A 92 -3.22 3.60 13.63
CA PRO A 92 -2.23 4.15 14.54
C PRO A 92 -1.42 3.01 15.16
N GLY A 93 -0.09 3.09 15.09
CA GLY A 93 0.78 2.11 15.75
C GLY A 93 0.59 2.14 17.28
N PRO A 94 0.87 1.06 18.01
CA PRO A 94 0.54 0.94 19.44
C PRO A 94 1.14 2.04 20.34
N TRP A 95 2.20 2.70 19.87
CA TRP A 95 2.91 3.76 20.58
C TRP A 95 2.44 5.19 20.23
N TRP A 96 1.38 5.35 19.42
CA TRP A 96 0.90 6.66 18.94
C TRP A 96 0.51 7.61 20.07
N ARG A 97 0.08 7.08 21.22
CA ARG A 97 -0.27 7.88 22.41
C ARG A 97 0.94 8.39 23.19
N LEU A 98 2.09 7.76 23.01
CA LEU A 98 3.32 8.04 23.77
C LEU A 98 4.31 8.88 22.96
N PHE A 99 4.35 8.69 21.65
CA PHE A 99 5.20 9.44 20.74
C PHE A 99 4.32 10.05 19.65
N TYR A 100 3.99 11.33 19.82
CA TYR A 100 3.25 12.11 18.83
C TYR A 100 4.19 12.47 17.68
N ASP A 101 4.56 11.49 16.87
CA ASP A 101 5.17 11.73 15.56
C ASP A 101 4.37 10.96 14.51
N PRO A 102 3.20 11.49 14.14
CA PRO A 102 2.30 10.76 13.28
C PRO A 102 2.83 11.04 11.85
N GLN A 103 3.73 10.16 11.38
CA GLN A 103 4.34 10.26 10.05
C GLN A 103 3.35 9.81 8.98
N ASP A 104 3.19 10.64 7.95
CA ASP A 104 2.42 10.26 6.77
C ASP A 104 3.13 9.13 6.04
N VAL A 105 2.34 8.13 5.63
CA VAL A 105 2.84 6.94 4.95
C VAL A 105 2.40 6.99 3.51
N THR A 106 3.31 6.81 2.56
CA THR A 106 2.93 6.60 1.16
C THR A 106 2.96 5.11 0.87
N ALA A 107 1.83 4.55 0.42
CA ALA A 107 1.77 3.13 0.08
C ALA A 107 0.89 2.89 -1.16
N ALA A 108 1.28 1.92 -1.96
CA ALA A 108 0.44 1.32 -2.99
C ALA A 108 0.01 -0.08 -2.53
N TYR A 109 -1.07 -0.60 -3.07
CA TYR A 109 -1.48 -1.97 -2.76
C TYR A 109 -2.19 -2.63 -3.92
N THR A 110 -2.12 -3.96 -3.98
CA THR A 110 -2.90 -4.78 -4.90
C THR A 110 -3.84 -5.65 -4.09
N VAL A 111 -5.11 -5.68 -4.47
CA VAL A 111 -6.08 -6.60 -3.89
C VAL A 111 -6.45 -7.64 -4.93
N SER A 112 -6.34 -8.90 -4.55
CA SER A 112 -6.75 -10.04 -5.37
C SER A 112 -7.73 -10.89 -4.59
N VAL A 113 -8.81 -11.28 -5.24
CA VAL A 113 -9.79 -12.19 -4.67
C VAL A 113 -9.51 -13.57 -5.22
N LEU A 114 -9.28 -14.52 -4.32
CA LEU A 114 -8.98 -15.90 -4.62
C LEU A 114 -10.16 -16.78 -4.21
N ASP A 115 -10.42 -17.82 -5.00
CA ASP A 115 -11.34 -18.88 -4.61
C ASP A 115 -10.77 -19.74 -3.46
N ALA A 116 -11.54 -20.72 -2.98
CA ALA A 116 -11.12 -21.58 -1.89
C ALA A 116 -9.91 -22.49 -2.24
N ASP A 117 -9.69 -22.77 -3.52
CA ASP A 117 -8.53 -23.51 -4.02
C ASP A 117 -7.28 -22.62 -4.17
N GLY A 118 -7.42 -21.30 -3.94
CA GLY A 118 -6.36 -20.31 -4.04
C GLY A 118 -6.15 -19.74 -5.44
N ASN A 119 -7.01 -20.07 -6.41
CA ASN A 119 -6.92 -19.51 -7.76
C ASN A 119 -7.44 -18.07 -7.76
N GLN A 120 -6.72 -17.20 -8.47
CA GLN A 120 -7.10 -15.80 -8.57
C GLN A 120 -8.30 -15.61 -9.51
N VAL A 121 -9.37 -15.06 -8.96
CA VAL A 121 -10.62 -14.76 -9.67
C VAL A 121 -10.62 -13.34 -10.26
N VAL A 122 -10.27 -12.36 -9.42
CA VAL A 122 -10.16 -10.95 -9.82
C VAL A 122 -8.99 -10.30 -9.10
N SER A 123 -8.44 -9.23 -9.68
CA SER A 123 -7.36 -8.46 -9.09
C SER A 123 -7.46 -6.99 -9.49
N LYS A 124 -7.05 -6.11 -8.58
CA LYS A 124 -7.05 -4.66 -8.73
C LYS A 124 -5.82 -4.08 -8.06
N ALA A 125 -4.99 -3.40 -8.83
CA ALA A 125 -3.91 -2.58 -8.31
C ALA A 125 -4.42 -1.16 -8.02
N VAL A 126 -4.07 -0.65 -6.84
CA VAL A 126 -4.36 0.71 -6.38
C VAL A 126 -3.06 1.49 -6.35
N LYS A 127 -3.09 2.68 -6.97
CA LYS A 127 -1.92 3.55 -7.10
C LYS A 127 -1.42 4.00 -5.71
N PRO A 128 -0.15 4.45 -5.61
CA PRO A 128 0.36 5.05 -4.39
C PRO A 128 -0.58 6.14 -3.85
N HIS A 129 -0.93 6.02 -2.58
CA HIS A 129 -1.72 6.98 -1.83
C HIS A 129 -0.98 7.42 -0.58
N ARG A 130 -1.13 8.68 -0.18
CA ARG A 130 -0.56 9.23 1.04
C ARG A 130 -1.57 9.14 2.17
N PHE A 131 -1.32 8.22 3.08
CA PHE A 131 -2.10 8.00 4.28
C PHE A 131 -1.69 9.02 5.34
N GLY A 132 -2.65 9.81 5.77
CA GLY A 132 -2.53 10.64 6.95
C GLY A 132 -2.34 9.77 8.20
N SER A 133 -1.75 10.35 9.20
CA SER A 133 -1.13 9.62 10.29
C SER A 133 -2.07 9.00 11.35
N CYS A 134 -3.39 9.10 11.16
CA CYS A 134 -4.37 8.49 12.05
C CYS A 134 -5.61 8.02 11.29
N TRP A 135 -5.86 6.70 11.29
CA TRP A 135 -7.06 6.07 10.70
C TRP A 135 -7.35 6.49 9.24
N SER A 136 -6.31 6.90 8.51
CA SER A 136 -6.46 7.35 7.13
C SER A 136 -6.76 6.17 6.22
N ARG A 137 -7.63 6.42 5.23
CA ARG A 137 -8.08 5.45 4.25
C ARG A 137 -7.56 5.86 2.88
N ALA A 138 -7.25 4.89 2.02
CA ALA A 138 -6.82 5.15 0.66
C ALA A 138 -7.95 5.77 -0.18
N GLY A 139 -9.17 5.34 0.11
CA GLY A 139 -10.34 5.57 -0.72
C GLY A 139 -10.88 4.23 -1.22
N ILE A 140 -12.19 4.20 -1.44
CA ILE A 140 -12.87 2.99 -1.91
C ILE A 140 -12.52 2.78 -3.38
N GLU A 141 -12.09 1.56 -3.70
CA GLU A 141 -11.74 1.13 -5.04
C GLU A 141 -12.56 -0.09 -5.43
N ASP A 142 -13.19 -0.04 -6.60
CA ASP A 142 -13.93 -1.19 -7.12
C ASP A 142 -13.00 -2.20 -7.76
N VAL A 143 -13.12 -3.45 -7.30
CA VAL A 143 -12.32 -4.58 -7.77
C VAL A 143 -12.99 -5.26 -8.96
N ALA A 144 -14.31 -5.48 -8.86
CA ALA A 144 -15.08 -6.22 -9.85
C ALA A 144 -16.58 -5.91 -9.75
N THR A 145 -17.35 -6.40 -10.72
CA THR A 145 -18.81 -6.51 -10.53
C THR A 145 -19.11 -7.72 -9.64
N ALA A 146 -20.14 -7.60 -8.80
CA ALA A 146 -20.60 -8.68 -7.94
C ALA A 146 -21.01 -9.91 -8.74
N GLU A 147 -21.61 -9.71 -9.91
CA GLU A 147 -21.97 -10.79 -10.85
C GLU A 147 -20.75 -11.57 -11.34
N LYS A 148 -19.68 -10.87 -11.76
CA LYS A 148 -18.44 -11.53 -12.21
C LYS A 148 -17.84 -12.37 -11.10
N LEU A 149 -17.81 -11.83 -9.88
CA LEU A 149 -17.30 -12.56 -8.73
C LEU A 149 -18.16 -13.78 -8.41
N ARG A 150 -19.49 -13.61 -8.31
CA ARG A 150 -20.44 -14.70 -8.01
C ARG A 150 -20.38 -15.81 -9.05
N SER A 151 -20.37 -15.48 -10.34
CA SER A 151 -20.27 -16.46 -11.42
C SER A 151 -18.95 -17.23 -11.39
N ALA A 152 -17.84 -16.58 -11.05
CA ALA A 152 -16.55 -17.25 -10.94
C ALA A 152 -16.44 -18.15 -9.68
N LEU A 153 -17.23 -17.88 -8.65
CA LEU A 153 -17.33 -18.72 -7.46
C LEU A 153 -18.37 -19.85 -7.62
N GLN A 154 -19.18 -19.87 -8.68
CA GLN A 154 -20.10 -20.97 -8.97
C GLN A 154 -19.32 -22.23 -9.34
N GLY A 155 -19.44 -23.27 -8.52
CA GLY A 155 -18.77 -24.55 -8.73
C GLY A 155 -17.52 -24.78 -7.88
N VAL A 156 -17.11 -23.80 -7.05
CA VAL A 156 -16.08 -24.01 -6.03
C VAL A 156 -16.61 -24.98 -4.98
N LYS A 157 -15.80 -25.99 -4.63
CA LYS A 157 -16.21 -27.08 -3.73
C LYS A 157 -16.42 -26.61 -2.28
N GLU A 158 -15.63 -25.64 -1.84
CA GLU A 158 -15.75 -25.00 -0.54
C GLU A 158 -16.35 -23.59 -0.66
N ASP A 159 -17.35 -23.30 0.18
CA ASP A 159 -17.96 -21.98 0.29
C ASP A 159 -17.05 -21.05 1.11
N GLY A 160 -15.98 -20.57 0.49
CA GLY A 160 -14.99 -19.68 1.10
C GLY A 160 -14.36 -18.75 0.07
N LEU A 161 -13.94 -17.57 0.54
CA LEU A 161 -13.27 -16.56 -0.26
C LEU A 161 -12.00 -16.10 0.45
N ILE A 162 -10.91 -15.88 -0.28
CA ILE A 162 -9.70 -15.26 0.27
C ILE A 162 -9.46 -13.92 -0.41
N VAL A 163 -9.44 -12.85 0.38
CA VAL A 163 -9.04 -11.52 -0.09
C VAL A 163 -7.57 -11.32 0.24
N ARG A 164 -6.72 -11.42 -0.78
CA ARG A 164 -5.28 -11.17 -0.70
C ARG A 164 -4.99 -9.69 -0.90
N CYS A 165 -4.22 -9.09 0.01
CA CYS A 165 -3.75 -7.72 -0.09
C CYS A 165 -2.22 -7.68 -0.05
N ASP A 166 -1.60 -7.26 -1.15
CA ASP A 166 -0.17 -7.03 -1.28
C ASP A 166 0.10 -5.53 -1.11
N VAL A 167 0.68 -5.13 0.02
CA VAL A 167 0.97 -3.72 0.34
C VAL A 167 2.44 -3.42 0.04
N THR A 168 2.70 -2.27 -0.57
CA THR A 168 4.04 -1.73 -0.82
C THR A 168 4.15 -0.35 -0.21
N VAL A 169 4.90 -0.22 0.88
CA VAL A 169 5.24 1.07 1.49
C VAL A 169 6.42 1.68 0.75
N ILE A 170 6.29 2.96 0.40
CA ILE A 170 7.25 3.70 -0.41
C ILE A 170 7.92 4.74 0.48
N ASN A 171 9.18 4.53 0.77
CA ASN A 171 9.99 5.37 1.65
C ASN A 171 10.99 6.19 0.84
N LEU A 172 10.99 7.51 1.05
CA LEU A 172 12.00 8.42 0.50
C LEU A 172 13.10 8.63 1.53
N GLU A 173 14.22 7.94 1.36
CA GLU A 173 15.36 8.09 2.25
C GLU A 173 16.36 9.09 1.70
N LYS A 174 16.75 10.06 2.53
CA LYS A 174 17.87 10.95 2.24
C LYS A 174 19.17 10.20 2.48
N GLU A 175 20.07 10.22 1.50
CA GLU A 175 21.35 9.56 1.59
C GLU A 175 22.51 10.54 1.59
N SER A 176 23.49 10.27 2.44
CA SER A 176 24.75 11.00 2.39
C SER A 176 25.55 10.60 1.16
N ARG A 177 26.34 11.55 0.66
CA ARG A 177 27.24 11.38 -0.48
C ARG A 177 28.10 10.10 -0.37
N ILE A 178 28.61 9.80 0.82
CA ILE A 178 29.44 8.61 1.10
C ILE A 178 28.65 7.31 0.90
N LYS A 179 27.42 7.22 1.44
CA LYS A 179 26.56 6.04 1.27
C LYS A 179 26.16 5.81 -0.19
N TRP A 180 26.01 6.88 -0.96
CA TRP A 180 25.73 6.78 -2.40
C TRP A 180 26.93 6.21 -3.16
N TYR A 181 28.13 6.80 -2.99
CA TYR A 181 29.35 6.32 -3.67
C TYR A 181 29.67 4.87 -3.34
N LEU A 182 29.62 4.48 -2.06
CA LEU A 182 29.90 3.10 -1.64
C LEU A 182 29.00 2.08 -2.33
N ARG A 183 27.73 2.40 -2.60
CA ARG A 183 26.83 1.48 -3.32
C ARG A 183 27.10 1.39 -4.81
N GLN A 184 27.59 2.46 -5.45
CA GLN A 184 27.98 2.35 -6.86
C GLN A 184 29.18 1.42 -7.01
N LEU A 185 30.12 1.48 -6.07
CA LEU A 185 31.33 0.64 -6.07
C LEU A 185 31.06 -0.84 -5.75
N VAL A 186 29.99 -1.16 -5.01
CA VAL A 186 29.62 -2.56 -4.67
C VAL A 186 28.74 -3.21 -5.75
N LYS A 187 28.27 -2.44 -6.74
CA LYS A 187 27.48 -2.96 -7.88
C LYS A 187 28.35 -3.42 -9.06
N GLU A 188 29.65 -3.22 -8.99
CA GLU A 188 30.68 -3.77 -9.90
C GLU A 188 31.19 -5.11 -9.37
#